data_AF-A0A1I7RWY7-F1
#
_entry.id   AF-A0A1I7RWY7-F1
#
_cell.length_a   1.000
_cell.length_b   1.000
_cell.length_c   1.000
_cell.angle_alpha   90.00
_cell.angle_beta   90.00
_cell.angle_gamma   90.00
#
_symmetry.space_group_name_H-M   'P 1'
#
loop_
_entity.id
_entity.type
_entity.pdbx_description
1 polymer ?
#
loop_
_entity_poly.entity_id
_entity_poly.type
_entity_poly.pdbx_seq_one_letter_code
_entity_poly.pdbx_strand_id
1 'polypeptide(L)'
;MVLKFGPKEHQIERLNLFLMSPESPPKLAFSLLLNLQDGPVGIHTIDNLVVVHHKHTSKSLIFDIGLQKTLVERAPVAVTTIRLHDRIKEAFSSLNTYHPAWVTFPPNLIADVRLGIFSTIKIDLEGTAEEIQDNMMLLDFIMNRKNSEEFFLKTLRRLLLNKELSIRQSAEIFTRILEEPTVALNNNNKGKFWQNLVFDHAEIDDYE
;
A
#
# COMPACT_ATOMS: atom_id res chain seq x y z
N MET A 1 -12.87 -7.40 9.44
CA MET A 1 -11.76 -6.76 10.20
C MET A 1 -12.36 -5.72 11.12
N VAL A 2 -11.97 -5.69 12.39
CA VAL A 2 -12.41 -4.66 13.35
C VAL A 2 -11.19 -3.85 13.79
N LEU A 3 -11.38 -2.53 13.92
CA LEU A 3 -10.33 -1.57 14.29
C LEU A 3 -10.49 -1.19 15.77
N LYS A 4 -9.41 -1.25 16.54
CA LYS A 4 -9.41 -0.79 17.94
C LYS A 4 -8.19 0.09 18.21
N PHE A 5 -8.42 1.24 18.83
CA PHE A 5 -7.39 2.16 19.31
C PHE A 5 -7.00 1.80 20.75
N GLY A 6 -5.70 1.84 21.05
CA GLY A 6 -5.20 1.80 22.42
C GLY A 6 -4.73 3.20 22.81
N PRO A 7 -5.50 3.99 23.58
CA PRO A 7 -5.04 5.28 24.03
C PRO A 7 -4.06 5.11 25.20
N LYS A 8 -2.89 5.75 25.11
CA LYS A 8 -2.21 6.34 26.27
C LYS A 8 -2.54 7.82 26.21
N GLU A 9 -2.81 8.45 27.36
CA GLU A 9 -3.23 9.84 27.42
C GLU A 9 -2.43 10.72 26.44
N HIS A 10 -3.13 11.41 25.52
CA HIS A 10 -2.59 12.35 24.53
C HIS A 10 -1.87 11.78 23.30
N GLN A 11 -1.81 10.45 23.12
CA GLN A 11 -1.20 9.83 21.93
C GLN A 11 -1.97 8.62 21.37
N ILE A 12 -2.06 8.56 20.04
CA ILE A 12 -2.47 7.37 19.30
C ILE A 12 -1.21 6.59 18.92
N GLU A 13 -0.81 5.66 19.79
CA GLU A 13 0.41 4.87 19.61
C GLU A 13 0.26 3.81 18.51
N ARG A 14 -0.88 3.10 18.49
CA ARG A 14 -1.09 1.94 17.62
C ARG A 14 -2.53 1.71 17.17
N LEU A 15 -2.69 1.09 16.02
CA LEU A 15 -3.95 0.60 15.47
C LEU A 15 -3.92 -0.93 15.34
N ASN A 16 -4.79 -1.61 16.08
CA ASN A 16 -4.87 -3.07 16.04
C ASN A 16 -5.93 -3.55 15.05
N LEU A 17 -5.56 -4.48 14.18
CA LEU A 17 -6.40 -5.14 13.19
C LEU A 17 -6.72 -6.56 13.65
N PHE A 18 -8.01 -6.90 13.74
CA PHE A 18 -8.45 -8.22 14.15
C PHE A 18 -9.10 -9.01 13.00
N LEU A 19 -8.72 -10.29 12.88
CA LEU A 19 -9.42 -11.27 12.07
C LEU A 19 -10.65 -11.76 12.85
N MET A 20 -11.80 -11.68 12.18
CA MET A 20 -13.09 -12.13 12.72
C MET A 20 -13.41 -13.48 12.07
N SER A 21 -13.84 -14.44 12.88
CA SER A 21 -14.46 -15.67 12.43
C SER A 21 -15.78 -15.82 13.17
N PRO A 22 -16.87 -16.28 12.53
CA PRO A 22 -18.11 -16.60 13.23
C PRO A 22 -17.92 -17.64 14.34
N GLU A 23 -16.94 -18.54 14.17
CA GLU A 23 -16.72 -19.74 14.97
C GLU A 23 -15.69 -19.56 16.11
N SER A 24 -14.99 -18.42 16.16
CA SER A 24 -13.89 -18.24 17.12
C SER A 24 -13.76 -16.78 17.57
N PRO A 25 -13.23 -16.51 18.78
CA PRO A 25 -12.99 -15.14 19.22
C PRO A 25 -12.08 -14.38 18.25
N PRO A 26 -12.21 -13.03 18.17
CA PRO A 26 -11.37 -12.21 17.31
C PRO A 26 -9.88 -12.44 17.61
N LYS A 27 -9.09 -12.70 16.57
CA LYS A 27 -7.64 -12.90 16.68
C LYS A 27 -6.92 -11.65 16.20
N LEU A 28 -5.95 -11.17 16.97
CA LEU A 28 -5.08 -10.08 16.53
C LEU A 28 -4.30 -10.54 15.29
N ALA A 29 -4.43 -9.78 14.21
CA ALA A 29 -3.72 -10.03 12.96
C ALA A 29 -2.48 -9.14 12.89
N PHE A 30 -2.69 -7.83 13.07
CA PHE A 30 -1.64 -6.83 12.94
C PHE A 30 -1.81 -5.72 13.97
N SER A 31 -0.69 -5.12 14.39
CA SER A 31 -0.59 -3.93 15.21
C SER A 31 0.22 -2.89 14.44
N LEU A 32 -0.46 -1.88 13.90
CA LEU A 32 0.15 -0.83 13.09
C LEU A 32 0.64 0.30 14.00
N LEU A 33 1.93 0.58 13.97
CA LEU A 33 2.58 1.61 14.77
C LEU A 33 2.30 2.98 14.16
N LEU A 34 1.48 3.78 14.84
CA LEU A 34 1.07 5.10 14.38
C LEU A 34 1.98 6.20 14.94
N ASN A 35 2.28 6.13 16.24
CA ASN A 35 3.06 7.16 16.96
C ASN A 35 2.59 8.59 16.67
N LEU A 36 1.27 8.79 16.64
CA LEU A 36 0.64 10.08 16.36
C LEU A 36 0.31 10.79 17.67
N GLN A 37 0.42 12.12 17.65
CA GLN A 37 -0.22 12.96 18.66
C GLN A 37 -1.74 12.82 18.58
N ASP A 38 -2.45 13.18 19.65
CA ASP A 38 -3.91 13.18 19.65
C ASP A 38 -4.50 14.06 18.55
N GLY A 39 -5.53 13.54 17.88
CA GLY A 39 -6.21 14.23 16.82
C GLY A 39 -7.17 13.34 16.04
N PRO A 40 -8.07 13.94 15.23
CA PRO A 40 -9.00 13.17 14.43
C PRO A 40 -8.26 12.41 13.32
N VAL A 41 -8.57 11.12 13.22
CA VAL A 41 -8.03 10.22 12.19
C VAL A 41 -9.12 9.74 11.25
N GLY A 42 -8.78 9.60 9.97
CA GLY A 42 -9.59 8.90 8.96
C GLY A 42 -8.88 7.64 8.51
N ILE A 43 -9.62 6.59 8.13
CA ILE A 43 -9.03 5.29 7.78
C ILE A 43 -9.63 4.77 6.47
N HIS A 44 -8.75 4.30 5.58
CA HIS A 44 -9.10 3.63 4.34
C HIS A 44 -8.38 2.30 4.19
N THR A 45 -8.95 1.41 3.37
CA THR A 45 -8.36 0.12 3.03
C THR A 45 -8.37 -0.05 1.51
N ILE A 46 -7.20 -0.01 0.87
CA ILE A 46 -7.05 0.04 -0.59
C ILE A 46 -5.97 -0.96 -1.01
N ASP A 47 -6.32 -2.01 -1.77
CA ASP A 47 -5.36 -2.99 -2.30
C ASP A 47 -4.38 -3.57 -1.27
N ASN A 48 -4.93 -4.05 -0.14
CA ASN A 48 -4.19 -4.53 1.04
C ASN A 48 -3.31 -3.47 1.71
N LEU A 49 -3.54 -2.19 1.42
CA LEU A 49 -2.99 -1.09 2.18
C LEU A 49 -4.02 -0.60 3.19
N VAL A 50 -3.57 -0.33 4.41
CA VAL A 50 -4.30 0.45 5.39
C VAL A 50 -3.72 1.86 5.39
N VAL A 51 -4.55 2.85 5.08
CA VAL A 51 -4.13 4.25 5.04
C VAL A 51 -4.77 4.97 6.21
N VAL A 52 -3.95 5.56 7.07
CA VAL A 52 -4.38 6.31 8.23
C VAL A 52 -4.08 7.79 8.01
N HIS A 53 -5.12 8.59 7.86
CA HIS A 53 -5.07 10.03 7.67
C HIS A 53 -5.08 10.73 9.02
N HIS A 54 -3.97 11.34 9.41
CA HIS A 54 -3.92 12.22 10.56
C HIS A 54 -4.26 13.65 10.12
N LYS A 55 -5.47 14.10 10.44
CA LYS A 55 -5.98 15.38 9.92
C LYS A 55 -5.25 16.58 10.50
N HIS A 56 -4.78 16.51 11.74
CA HIS A 56 -4.11 17.63 12.40
C HIS A 56 -2.78 17.98 11.73
N THR A 57 -1.97 16.96 11.40
CA THR A 57 -0.67 17.18 10.73
C THR A 57 -0.75 17.11 9.20
N SER A 58 -1.95 16.91 8.63
CA SER A 58 -2.15 16.70 7.19
C SER A 58 -1.25 15.60 6.59
N LYS A 59 -1.06 14.50 7.32
CA LYS A 59 -0.25 13.35 6.91
C LYS A 59 -1.09 12.09 6.77
N SER A 60 -0.70 11.23 5.84
CA SER A 60 -1.22 9.88 5.64
C SER A 60 -0.10 8.89 5.91
N LEU A 61 -0.33 7.96 6.83
CA LEU A 61 0.54 6.82 7.07
C LEU A 61 0.00 5.65 6.25
N ILE A 62 0.84 5.05 5.42
CA ILE A 62 0.48 3.91 4.58
C ILE A 62 1.11 2.67 5.18
N PHE A 63 0.30 1.66 5.47
CA PHE A 63 0.74 0.36 5.94
C PHE A 63 0.37 -0.69 4.91
N ASP A 64 1.32 -1.51 4.49
CA ASP A 64 1.03 -2.65 3.64
C ASP A 64 0.83 -3.90 4.49
N ILE A 65 -0.40 -4.41 4.56
CA ILE A 65 -0.73 -5.64 5.29
C ILE A 65 -0.40 -6.91 4.48
N GLY A 66 -0.07 -6.77 3.18
CA GLY A 66 0.41 -7.84 2.32
C GLY A 66 1.90 -8.15 2.49
N LEU A 67 2.71 -7.18 2.93
CA LEU A 67 4.15 -7.36 3.20
C LEU A 67 4.40 -8.17 4.48
N GLN A 68 5.61 -8.69 4.67
CA GLN A 68 6.14 -9.21 5.95
C GLN A 68 5.12 -9.97 6.83
N LYS A 69 4.47 -11.00 6.28
CA LYS A 69 3.32 -11.71 6.89
C LYS A 69 3.58 -12.28 8.30
N THR A 70 4.84 -12.46 8.69
CA THR A 70 5.25 -13.01 9.98
C THR A 70 5.27 -11.97 11.11
N LEU A 71 5.32 -10.67 10.80
CA LEU A 71 5.38 -9.62 11.79
C LEU A 71 3.98 -9.13 12.18
N VAL A 72 3.68 -9.25 13.47
CA VAL A 72 2.46 -8.72 14.08
C VAL A 72 2.54 -7.19 14.15
N GLU A 73 3.67 -6.63 14.59
CA GLU A 73 3.89 -5.19 14.64
C GLU A 73 4.45 -4.64 13.33
N ARG A 74 3.91 -3.52 12.85
CA ARG A 74 4.26 -2.96 11.55
C ARG A 74 4.45 -1.46 11.61
N ALA A 75 5.55 -0.98 11.06
CA ALA A 75 5.78 0.42 10.77
C ALA A 75 5.11 0.82 9.43
N PRO A 76 4.82 2.11 9.21
CA PRO A 76 4.34 2.57 7.90
C PRO A 76 5.42 2.34 6.84
N VAL A 77 5.00 1.89 5.65
CA VAL A 77 5.89 1.76 4.49
C VAL A 77 6.18 3.12 3.85
N ALA A 78 5.26 4.07 4.02
CA ALA A 78 5.40 5.43 3.52
C ALA A 78 4.59 6.40 4.38
N VAL A 79 5.05 7.65 4.44
CA VAL A 79 4.33 8.77 5.06
C VAL A 79 4.24 9.89 4.04
N THR A 80 3.01 10.24 3.64
CA THR A 80 2.77 11.20 2.55
C THR A 80 1.59 12.12 2.85
N THR A 81 1.21 12.97 1.90
CA THR A 81 0.06 13.89 2.01
C THR A 81 -0.84 13.72 0.79
N ILE A 82 -2.17 13.79 0.99
CA ILE A 82 -3.14 13.72 -0.10
C ILE A 82 -2.89 14.86 -1.09
N ARG A 83 -2.71 14.51 -2.36
CA ARG A 83 -2.66 15.44 -3.48
C ARG A 83 -4.03 15.47 -4.15
N LEU A 84 -4.57 16.66 -4.37
CA LEU A 84 -5.81 16.81 -5.14
C LEU A 84 -5.52 16.55 -6.63
N HIS A 85 -6.40 15.80 -7.26
CA HIS A 85 -6.40 15.65 -8.71
C HIS A 85 -6.78 16.99 -9.36
N ASP A 86 -6.20 17.31 -10.52
CA ASP A 86 -6.34 18.65 -11.13
C ASP A 86 -7.80 19.03 -11.43
N ARG A 87 -8.60 18.09 -11.95
CA ARG A 87 -10.07 18.26 -12.10
C ARG A 87 -10.78 18.72 -10.81
N ILE A 88 -10.33 18.26 -9.64
CA ILE A 88 -10.93 18.66 -8.36
C ILE A 88 -10.46 20.07 -7.98
N LYS A 89 -9.17 20.39 -8.19
CA LYS A 89 -8.63 21.74 -7.95
C LYS A 89 -9.34 22.78 -8.81
N GLU A 90 -9.60 22.46 -10.07
CA GLU A 90 -10.32 23.31 -11.03
C GLU A 90 -11.78 23.53 -10.63
N ALA A 91 -12.47 22.47 -10.22
CA ALA A 91 -13.88 22.54 -9.83
C ALA A 91 -14.08 23.19 -8.44
N PHE A 92 -13.12 23.03 -7.52
CA PHE A 92 -13.24 23.44 -6.13
C PHE A 92 -11.96 24.12 -5.63
N SER A 93 -11.77 25.39 -6.01
CA SER A 93 -10.60 26.20 -5.64
C SER A 93 -10.40 26.40 -4.13
N SER A 94 -11.47 26.26 -3.33
CA SER A 94 -11.45 26.37 -1.86
C SER A 94 -11.31 25.03 -1.13
N LEU A 95 -11.20 23.91 -1.84
CA LEU A 95 -11.08 22.59 -1.22
C LEU A 95 -9.71 22.46 -0.54
N ASN A 96 -9.73 22.37 0.79
CA ASN A 96 -8.55 22.07 1.58
C ASN A 96 -8.51 20.59 1.94
N THR A 97 -7.34 19.95 1.74
CA THR A 97 -7.14 18.57 2.16
C THR A 97 -7.14 18.45 3.67
N TYR A 98 -7.58 17.30 4.20
CA TYR A 98 -7.64 17.01 5.64
C TYR A 98 -8.53 17.94 6.47
N HIS A 99 -9.46 18.66 5.83
CA HIS A 99 -10.35 19.54 6.57
C HIS A 99 -11.11 18.77 7.68
N PRO A 100 -11.30 19.34 8.88
CA PRO A 100 -11.97 18.64 9.99
C PRO A 100 -13.34 18.05 9.62
N ALA A 101 -14.09 18.76 8.78
CA ALA A 101 -15.39 18.37 8.26
C ALA A 101 -15.38 17.17 7.29
N TRP A 102 -14.21 16.65 6.92
CA TRP A 102 -14.12 15.45 6.08
C TRP A 102 -14.61 14.22 6.83
N VAL A 103 -15.39 13.38 6.17
CA VAL A 103 -15.80 12.07 6.68
C VAL A 103 -15.24 11.01 5.75
N THR A 104 -14.53 10.03 6.31
CA THR A 104 -13.94 8.92 5.54
C THR A 104 -14.84 7.69 5.60
N PHE A 105 -15.11 7.10 4.44
CA PHE A 105 -15.83 5.84 4.30
C PHE A 105 -14.93 4.80 3.60
N PRO A 106 -14.75 3.61 4.18
CA PRO A 106 -14.07 2.52 3.47
C PRO A 106 -14.83 2.13 2.18
N PRO A 107 -14.13 1.64 1.15
CA PRO A 107 -12.68 1.41 1.12
C PRO A 107 -11.87 2.70 0.90
N ASN A 108 -12.38 3.68 0.16
CA ASN A 108 -11.59 4.82 -0.32
C ASN A 108 -12.36 6.13 -0.55
N LEU A 109 -13.54 6.31 0.07
CA LEU A 109 -14.40 7.47 -0.17
C LEU A 109 -14.17 8.55 0.92
N ILE A 110 -14.19 9.82 0.50
CA ILE A 110 -14.25 11.01 1.36
C ILE A 110 -15.51 11.80 1.02
N ALA A 111 -16.22 12.26 2.04
CA ALA A 111 -17.23 13.30 1.91
C ALA A 111 -16.73 14.60 2.56
N ASP A 112 -16.74 15.73 1.84
CA ASP A 112 -16.63 17.06 2.47
C ASP A 112 -18.04 17.61 2.64
N VAL A 113 -18.56 17.51 3.87
CA VAL A 113 -19.96 17.88 4.18
C VAL A 113 -20.24 19.37 4.01
N ARG A 114 -19.22 20.24 4.00
CA ARG A 114 -19.42 21.68 3.82
C ARG A 114 -19.72 22.03 2.37
N LEU A 115 -19.12 21.27 1.45
CA LEU A 115 -19.25 21.48 0.01
C LEU A 115 -20.26 20.52 -0.61
N GLY A 116 -20.73 19.51 0.15
CA GLY A 116 -21.65 18.49 -0.34
C GLY A 116 -21.01 17.58 -1.41
N ILE A 117 -19.69 17.44 -1.40
CA ILE A 117 -18.95 16.68 -2.42
C ILE A 117 -18.51 15.32 -1.89
N PHE A 118 -18.52 14.35 -2.79
CA PHE A 118 -17.94 13.03 -2.61
C PHE A 118 -16.74 12.87 -3.52
N SER A 119 -15.65 12.29 -3.02
CA SER A 119 -14.43 12.07 -3.79
C SER A 119 -13.77 10.77 -3.36
N THR A 120 -13.08 10.12 -4.29
CA THR A 120 -12.36 8.87 -4.01
C THR A 120 -10.87 9.11 -3.88
N ILE A 121 -10.23 8.48 -2.89
CA ILE A 121 -8.78 8.38 -2.81
C ILE A 121 -8.30 7.26 -3.73
N LYS A 122 -7.17 7.50 -4.38
CA LYS A 122 -6.36 6.48 -5.06
C LYS A 122 -4.94 6.55 -4.52
N ILE A 123 -4.25 5.41 -4.56
CA ILE A 123 -2.83 5.35 -4.21
C ILE A 123 -2.03 5.83 -5.42
N ASP A 124 -1.19 6.84 -5.20
CA ASP A 124 -0.14 7.24 -6.12
C ASP A 124 1.01 6.24 -5.99
N LEU A 125 1.03 5.21 -6.83
CA LEU A 125 1.98 4.11 -6.73
C LEU A 125 3.42 4.62 -6.85
N GLU A 126 3.70 5.44 -7.85
CA GLU A 126 5.04 5.96 -8.12
C GLU A 126 5.49 6.88 -7.00
N GLY A 127 4.66 7.85 -6.60
CA GLY A 127 5.00 8.77 -5.51
C GLY A 127 5.13 8.08 -4.15
N THR A 128 4.38 7.00 -3.90
CA THR A 128 4.52 6.21 -2.66
C THR A 128 5.80 5.37 -2.69
N ALA A 129 6.16 4.83 -3.86
CA ALA A 129 7.35 4.01 -4.05
C ALA A 129 8.65 4.79 -3.80
N GLU A 130 8.67 6.10 -4.08
CA GLU A 130 9.81 6.99 -3.81
C GLU A 130 10.13 7.13 -2.31
N GLU A 131 9.15 6.94 -1.43
CA GLU A 131 9.33 7.03 0.03
C GLU A 131 9.90 5.74 0.64
N ILE A 132 9.97 4.64 -0.11
CA ILE A 132 10.43 3.33 0.37
C ILE A 132 11.92 3.18 0.11
N GLN A 133 12.72 3.17 1.18
CA GLN A 133 14.19 3.13 1.10
C GLN A 133 14.76 1.73 0.86
N ASP A 134 14.13 0.69 1.41
CA ASP A 134 14.60 -0.68 1.24
C ASP A 134 14.19 -1.23 -0.12
N ASN A 135 15.17 -1.55 -0.97
CA ASN A 135 14.93 -1.98 -2.35
C ASN A 135 14.12 -3.28 -2.46
N MET A 136 14.26 -4.21 -1.52
CA MET A 136 13.47 -5.45 -1.55
C MET A 136 12.02 -5.19 -1.15
N MET A 137 11.81 -4.38 -0.11
CA MET A 137 10.49 -3.92 0.30
C MET A 137 9.80 -3.11 -0.80
N LEU A 138 10.55 -2.25 -1.51
CA LEU A 138 10.06 -1.49 -2.66
C LEU A 138 9.53 -2.42 -3.75
N LEU A 139 10.34 -3.41 -4.15
CA LEU A 139 9.96 -4.37 -5.19
C LEU A 139 8.74 -5.19 -4.77
N ASP A 140 8.69 -5.68 -3.53
CA ASP A 140 7.53 -6.39 -2.99
C ASP A 140 6.29 -5.50 -2.92
N PHE A 141 6.46 -4.26 -2.51
CA PHE A 141 5.38 -3.29 -2.43
C PHE A 141 4.77 -3.09 -3.82
N ILE A 142 5.58 -2.88 -4.85
CA ILE A 142 5.10 -2.69 -6.22
C ILE A 142 4.45 -3.96 -6.77
N MET A 143 5.08 -5.14 -6.59
CA MET A 143 4.57 -6.43 -7.07
C MET A 143 3.16 -6.74 -6.52
N ASN A 144 2.88 -6.35 -5.27
CA ASN A 144 1.59 -6.54 -4.64
C ASN A 144 0.46 -5.59 -5.12
N ARG A 145 0.74 -4.63 -6.01
CA ARG A 145 -0.24 -3.64 -6.51
C ARG A 145 -0.83 -4.05 -7.85
N LYS A 146 -2.05 -3.60 -8.15
CA LYS A 146 -2.70 -3.87 -9.45
C LYS A 146 -2.08 -3.00 -10.54
N ASN A 147 -1.96 -3.53 -11.75
CA ASN A 147 -1.47 -2.81 -12.93
C ASN A 147 -0.08 -2.16 -12.70
N SER A 148 0.80 -2.86 -11.98
CA SER A 148 2.13 -2.37 -11.57
C SER A 148 3.27 -2.99 -12.36
N GLU A 149 2.97 -3.85 -13.33
CA GLU A 149 3.90 -4.69 -14.07
C GLU A 149 4.99 -3.85 -14.77
N GLU A 150 4.58 -2.84 -15.54
CA GLU A 150 5.50 -1.95 -16.25
C GLU A 150 6.39 -1.18 -15.28
N PHE A 151 5.80 -0.64 -14.21
CA PHE A 151 6.52 0.12 -13.19
C PHE A 151 7.49 -0.77 -12.40
N PHE A 152 7.10 -2.00 -12.10
CA PHE A 152 7.93 -3.01 -11.46
C PHE A 152 9.15 -3.31 -12.31
N LEU A 153 8.97 -3.64 -13.60
CA LEU A 153 10.08 -3.99 -14.48
C LEU A 153 11.04 -2.82 -14.70
N LYS A 154 10.50 -1.62 -14.86
CA LYS A 154 11.31 -0.39 -14.95
C LYS A 154 12.14 -0.20 -13.68
N THR A 155 11.54 -0.41 -12.51
CA THR A 155 12.22 -0.28 -11.22
C THR A 155 13.27 -1.37 -11.04
N LEU A 156 12.94 -2.64 -11.26
CA LEU A 156 13.87 -3.77 -11.16
C LEU A 156 15.06 -3.59 -12.11
N ARG A 157 14.81 -3.20 -13.37
CA ARG A 157 15.86 -2.92 -14.36
C ARG A 157 16.78 -1.81 -13.87
N ARG A 158 16.25 -0.70 -13.35
CA ARG A 158 17.04 0.41 -12.78
C ARG A 158 17.92 -0.10 -11.64
N LEU A 159 17.35 -0.84 -10.69
CA LEU A 159 18.08 -1.37 -9.53
C LEU A 159 19.22 -2.32 -9.96
N LEU A 160 18.96 -3.19 -10.94
CA LEU A 160 19.97 -4.12 -11.47
C LEU A 160 21.11 -3.40 -12.20
N LEU A 161 20.78 -2.45 -13.09
CA LEU A 161 21.77 -1.67 -13.85
C LEU A 161 22.66 -0.82 -12.93
N ASN A 162 22.07 -0.26 -11.86
CA ASN A 162 22.79 0.54 -10.88
C ASN A 162 23.54 -0.32 -9.84
N LYS A 163 23.42 -1.65 -9.89
CA LYS A 163 23.99 -2.59 -8.90
C LYS A 163 23.51 -2.31 -7.47
N GLU A 164 22.26 -1.86 -7.33
CA GLU A 164 21.60 -1.56 -6.06
C GLU A 164 20.99 -2.83 -5.41
N LEU A 165 21.12 -3.99 -6.07
CA LEU A 165 20.76 -5.30 -5.56
C LEU A 165 21.99 -6.21 -5.52
N SER A 166 22.16 -6.93 -4.41
CA SER A 166 23.11 -8.04 -4.34
C SER A 166 22.63 -9.23 -5.19
N ILE A 167 23.55 -10.11 -5.60
CA ILE A 167 23.20 -11.34 -6.34
C ILE A 167 22.15 -12.18 -5.59
N ARG A 168 22.25 -12.24 -4.25
CA ARG A 168 21.27 -12.93 -3.41
C ARG A 168 19.88 -12.31 -3.52
N GLN A 169 19.79 -10.98 -3.43
CA GLN A 169 18.52 -10.25 -3.58
C GLN A 169 17.95 -10.40 -4.99
N SER A 170 18.80 -10.35 -6.02
CA SER A 170 18.40 -10.62 -7.41
C SER A 170 17.82 -12.02 -7.57
N ALA A 171 18.51 -13.06 -7.06
CA ALA A 171 18.01 -14.43 -7.11
C ALA A 171 16.67 -14.58 -6.37
N GLU A 172 16.53 -13.93 -5.21
CA GLU A 172 15.30 -13.93 -4.43
C GLU A 172 14.13 -13.29 -5.17
N ILE A 173 14.32 -12.12 -5.80
CA ILE A 173 13.23 -11.48 -6.54
C ILE A 173 12.83 -12.28 -7.79
N PHE A 174 13.78 -12.89 -8.50
CA PHE A 174 13.46 -13.80 -9.60
C PHE A 174 12.69 -15.03 -9.13
N THR A 175 13.07 -15.59 -7.97
CA THR A 175 12.35 -16.70 -7.35
C THR A 175 10.90 -16.29 -7.05
N ARG A 176 10.66 -15.09 -6.51
CA ARG A 176 9.31 -14.59 -6.22
C ARG A 176 8.46 -14.39 -7.48
N ILE A 177 9.06 -13.88 -8.56
CA ILE A 177 8.40 -13.77 -9.87
C ILE A 177 7.94 -15.15 -10.35
N LEU A 178 8.77 -16.18 -10.15
CA LEU A 178 8.48 -17.57 -10.51
C LEU A 178 7.45 -18.24 -9.58
N GLU A 179 7.44 -17.87 -8.30
CA GLU A 179 6.57 -18.42 -7.24
C GLU A 179 5.17 -17.74 -7.17
N GLU A 180 4.88 -16.74 -7.99
CA GLU A 180 3.52 -16.19 -8.16
C GLU A 180 2.53 -17.06 -8.98
N PRO A 181 2.44 -18.40 -8.80
CA PRO A 181 1.20 -19.11 -9.09
C PRO A 181 0.72 -19.91 -7.88
N THR A 182 -0.24 -19.37 -7.10
CA THR A 182 -1.33 -20.18 -6.45
C THR A 182 -2.27 -19.43 -5.49
N VAL A 183 -1.95 -18.23 -4.98
CA VAL A 183 -2.86 -17.53 -4.01
C VAL A 183 -3.72 -16.44 -4.66
N ALA A 184 -3.52 -16.14 -5.94
CA ALA A 184 -4.36 -15.24 -6.72
C ALA A 184 -5.67 -15.92 -7.21
N LEU A 185 -6.43 -16.52 -6.29
CA LEU A 185 -7.85 -16.82 -6.55
C LEU A 185 -8.62 -15.49 -6.55
N ASN A 186 -8.50 -14.74 -7.65
CA ASN A 186 -9.53 -13.84 -8.23
C ASN A 186 -9.03 -12.89 -9.32
N ASN A 187 -7.75 -12.91 -9.73
CA ASN A 187 -7.27 -12.08 -10.84
C ASN A 187 -6.52 -12.90 -11.89
N ASN A 188 -7.27 -13.48 -12.84
CA ASN A 188 -6.77 -14.33 -13.92
C ASN A 188 -5.69 -13.68 -14.83
N ASN A 189 -5.47 -12.37 -14.75
CA ASN A 189 -4.50 -11.67 -15.60
C ASN A 189 -3.12 -11.50 -14.96
N LYS A 190 -3.02 -11.41 -13.63
CA LYS A 190 -1.73 -11.16 -12.95
C LYS A 190 -0.79 -12.37 -13.01
N GLY A 191 -1.31 -13.55 -12.66
CA GLY A 191 -0.52 -14.78 -12.71
C GLY A 191 -0.03 -15.11 -14.13
N LYS A 192 -0.81 -14.75 -15.16
CA LYS A 192 -0.41 -14.92 -16.57
C LYS A 192 0.73 -13.99 -16.99
N PHE A 193 0.77 -12.75 -16.50
CA PHE A 193 1.83 -11.82 -16.84
C PHE A 193 3.20 -12.29 -16.34
N TRP A 194 3.29 -12.63 -15.04
CA TRP A 194 4.56 -13.07 -14.44
C TRP A 194 5.07 -14.39 -15.02
N GLN A 195 4.16 -15.29 -15.41
CA GLN A 195 4.51 -16.51 -16.14
C GLN A 195 5.11 -16.17 -17.52
N ASN A 196 4.45 -15.33 -18.31
CA ASN A 196 4.90 -15.01 -19.67
C ASN A 196 6.24 -14.25 -19.71
N LEU A 197 6.51 -13.38 -18.74
CA LEU A 197 7.78 -12.65 -18.64
C LEU A 197 9.01 -13.58 -18.59
N VAL A 198 8.86 -14.77 -17.99
CA VAL A 198 9.95 -15.75 -17.87
C VAL A 198 10.13 -16.53 -19.17
N PHE A 199 9.03 -16.85 -19.86
CA PHE A 199 9.09 -17.62 -21.11
C PHE A 199 9.64 -16.79 -22.28
N ASP A 200 9.35 -15.48 -22.36
CA ASP A 200 9.88 -14.59 -23.40
C ASP A 200 11.42 -14.39 -23.32
N HIS A 201 12.07 -14.81 -22.23
CA HIS A 201 13.53 -14.71 -22.05
C HIS A 201 14.21 -16.08 -21.92
N ALA A 202 13.44 -17.17 -22.02
CA ALA A 202 13.92 -18.55 -21.96
C ALA A 202 13.90 -19.24 -23.34
N GLU A 203 13.79 -18.48 -24.44
CA GLU A 203 14.27 -18.96 -25.75
C GLU A 203 15.80 -19.04 -25.67
N ILE A 204 16.26 -20.17 -25.15
CA ILE A 204 17.63 -20.64 -25.29
C ILE A 204 17.82 -20.87 -26.78
N ASP A 205 18.69 -20.07 -27.41
CA ASP A 205 19.22 -20.38 -28.73
C ASP A 205 19.89 -21.77 -28.65
N ASP A 206 19.15 -22.79 -29.05
CA ASP A 206 19.72 -24.09 -29.40
C ASP A 206 20.57 -23.88 -30.66
N TYR A 207 21.84 -23.56 -30.45
CA TYR A 207 22.86 -23.65 -31.48
C TYR A 207 23.14 -25.13 -31.77
N GLU A 208 22.62 -25.62 -32.90
CA GLU A 208 23.20 -26.77 -33.63
C GLU A 208 24.56 -26.41 -34.25
#